data_AF-A0A4S3J613-F1
#
_entry.id   AF-A0A4S3J613-F1
#
_cell.length_a   1.000
_cell.length_b   1.000
_cell.length_c   1.000
_cell.angle_alpha   90.00
_cell.angle_beta   90.00
_cell.angle_gamma   90.00
#
_symmetry.space_group_name_H-M   'P 1'
#
loop_
_entity.id
_entity.type
_entity.pdbx_description
1 polymer ?
#
loop_
_entity_poly.entity_id
_entity_poly.type
_entity_poly.pdbx_seq_one_letter_code
_entity_poly.pdbx_strand_id
1 'polypeptide(L)'
;MSSDYYHIHCFEKIANFSEADFLDRIQPLTRSTWKFRSLKADRVLRGNYLVPGGVERLVLEWKVTHGKWMDKRNAVYDKSDRLSADFEALLCKAGSAEYRNLARPEGMLLIKYKNLLTYLAPYESDGPGDSQEWNLFAIYLDSTPEALDNPHTLSIMLQRWQNDAALAGKEEHELDEAGKEARRQLGDKAVRAL
;
A
#
# COMPACT_ATOMS: atom_id res chain seq x y z
N MET A 1 19.40 0.88 18.91
CA MET A 1 18.18 1.62 19.30
C MET A 1 17.04 0.63 19.42
N SER A 2 16.30 0.67 20.52
CA SER A 2 15.04 -0.09 20.68
C SER A 2 14.02 0.44 19.69
N SER A 3 13.32 -0.44 18.98
CA SER A 3 12.19 -0.05 18.12
C SER A 3 10.92 -0.27 18.94
N ASP A 4 10.20 0.80 19.25
CA ASP A 4 8.91 0.70 19.93
C ASP A 4 7.81 0.47 18.89
N TYR A 5 7.00 -0.57 19.11
CA TYR A 5 5.88 -0.91 18.24
C TYR A 5 4.61 -0.26 18.76
N TYR A 6 4.00 0.59 17.95
CA TYR A 6 2.73 1.23 18.27
C TYR A 6 1.60 0.66 17.43
N HIS A 7 0.42 0.55 18.03
CA HIS A 7 -0.80 0.41 17.28
C HIS A 7 -1.04 1.71 16.50
N ILE A 8 -1.22 1.64 15.17
CA ILE A 8 -1.21 2.85 14.32
C ILE A 8 -2.27 3.87 14.73
N HIS A 9 -3.48 3.40 15.06
CA HIS A 9 -4.55 4.26 15.55
C HIS A 9 -4.21 4.97 16.87
N CYS A 10 -3.39 4.36 17.73
CA CYS A 10 -2.91 5.02 18.95
C CYS A 10 -1.80 6.04 18.63
N PHE A 11 -0.95 5.74 17.67
CA PHE A 11 0.13 6.64 17.26
C PHE A 11 -0.43 7.91 16.59
N GLU A 12 -1.46 7.79 15.74
CA GLU A 12 -2.21 8.92 15.16
C GLU A 12 -2.81 9.88 16.19
N LYS A 13 -3.07 9.43 17.42
CA LYS A 13 -3.60 10.30 18.49
C LYS A 13 -2.54 11.21 19.11
N ILE A 14 -1.26 10.88 18.93
CA ILE A 14 -0.14 11.56 19.60
C ILE A 14 0.89 12.12 18.62
N ALA A 15 0.80 11.77 17.34
CA ALA A 15 1.69 12.21 16.28
C ALA A 15 0.94 13.11 15.30
N ASN A 16 1.58 14.20 14.88
CA ASN A 16 1.03 15.11 13.88
C ASN A 16 1.56 14.74 12.49
N PHE A 17 0.78 14.00 11.69
CA PHE A 17 1.19 13.62 10.34
C PHE A 17 1.18 14.74 9.30
N SER A 18 0.79 15.95 9.70
CA SER A 18 1.05 17.17 8.95
C SER A 18 2.51 17.65 9.06
N GLU A 19 3.37 16.99 9.84
CA GLU A 19 4.81 17.27 9.98
C GLU A 19 5.66 16.09 9.50
N ALA A 20 6.73 16.38 8.73
CA ALA A 20 7.52 15.37 8.03
C ALA A 20 8.22 14.40 8.99
N ASP A 21 8.69 14.92 10.13
CA ASP A 21 9.36 14.14 11.16
C ASP A 21 8.52 12.99 11.71
N PHE A 22 7.19 13.13 11.75
CA PHE A 22 6.30 12.05 12.20
C PHE A 22 5.98 11.09 11.06
N LEU A 23 5.86 11.59 9.83
CA LEU A 23 5.64 10.77 8.64
C LEU A 23 6.80 9.77 8.42
N ASP A 24 8.03 10.22 8.60
CA ASP A 24 9.23 9.39 8.42
C ASP A 24 9.39 8.28 9.46
N ARG A 25 8.78 8.45 10.64
CA ARG A 25 8.76 7.44 11.70
C ARG A 25 7.86 6.25 11.37
N ILE A 26 6.91 6.41 10.45
CA ILE A 26 6.09 5.28 9.97
C ILE A 26 6.95 4.43 9.03
N GLN A 27 7.27 3.21 9.46
CA GLN A 27 8.01 2.24 8.65
C GLN A 27 7.30 0.88 8.68
N PRO A 28 6.66 0.46 7.56
CA PRO A 28 6.06 -0.87 7.50
C PRO A 28 7.16 -1.94 7.61
N LEU A 29 6.82 -3.05 8.28
CA LEU A 29 7.68 -4.22 8.34
C LEU A 29 7.52 -5.03 7.06
N THR A 30 8.49 -4.89 6.16
CA THR A 30 8.50 -5.51 4.83
C THR A 30 9.61 -6.56 4.74
N ARG A 31 9.59 -7.34 3.65
CA ARG A 31 10.67 -8.28 3.31
C ARG A 31 12.05 -7.61 3.17
N SER A 32 12.07 -6.28 2.96
CA SER A 32 13.29 -5.49 2.82
C SER A 32 13.69 -4.75 4.10
N THR A 33 12.73 -4.36 4.94
CA THR A 33 12.99 -3.50 6.12
C THR A 33 13.16 -4.26 7.42
N TRP A 34 12.71 -5.53 7.51
CA TRP A 34 12.77 -6.32 8.76
C TRP A 34 14.18 -6.44 9.36
N LYS A 35 15.21 -6.51 8.51
CA LYS A 35 16.62 -6.66 8.94
C LYS A 35 17.11 -5.48 9.78
N PHE A 36 16.50 -4.31 9.63
CA PHE A 36 16.88 -3.07 10.33
C PHE A 36 16.17 -2.89 11.69
N ARG A 37 15.43 -3.91 12.16
CA ARG A 37 14.58 -3.84 13.35
C ARG A 37 14.96 -4.86 14.42
N SER A 38 16.15 -5.47 14.33
CA SER A 38 16.64 -6.49 15.26
C SER A 38 15.67 -7.68 15.47
N LEU A 39 14.80 -7.93 14.50
CA LEU A 39 13.85 -9.03 14.52
C LEU A 39 14.57 -10.34 14.18
N LYS A 40 14.29 -11.40 14.93
CA LYS A 40 14.86 -12.72 14.65
C LYS A 40 14.33 -13.23 13.30
N ALA A 41 15.25 -13.70 12.45
CA ALA A 41 14.93 -14.13 11.08
C ALA A 41 13.89 -15.27 11.03
N ASP A 42 13.89 -16.17 12.02
CA ASP A 42 12.95 -17.29 12.13
C ASP A 42 11.50 -16.81 12.28
N ARG A 43 11.27 -15.70 12.98
CA ARG A 43 9.95 -15.11 13.17
C ARG A 43 9.44 -14.38 11.93
N VAL A 44 10.34 -13.78 11.17
CA VAL A 44 10.03 -13.11 9.90
C VAL A 44 9.72 -14.13 8.80
N LEU A 45 10.51 -15.20 8.71
CA LEU A 45 10.33 -16.27 7.72
C LEU A 45 9.03 -17.06 7.93
N ARG A 46 8.51 -17.10 9.16
CA ARG A 46 7.18 -17.67 9.48
C ARG A 46 6.01 -16.72 9.19
N GLY A 47 6.25 -15.54 8.64
CA GLY A 47 5.20 -14.58 8.28
C GLY A 47 4.62 -13.77 9.44
N ASN A 48 5.07 -13.96 10.68
CA ASN A 48 4.45 -13.40 11.89
C ASN A 48 4.63 -11.87 12.07
N TYR A 49 5.39 -11.21 11.19
CA TYR A 49 5.74 -9.79 11.32
C TYR A 49 5.78 -9.02 10.00
N LEU A 50 5.53 -9.68 8.86
CA LEU A 50 5.52 -9.03 7.56
C LEU A 50 4.10 -8.56 7.26
N VAL A 51 3.96 -7.29 6.89
CA VAL A 51 2.66 -6.80 6.43
C VAL A 51 2.32 -7.44 5.06
N PRO A 52 1.02 -7.67 4.76
CA PRO A 52 0.59 -8.06 3.42
C PRO A 52 1.07 -7.07 2.35
N GLY A 53 1.24 -7.54 1.11
CA GLY A 53 1.73 -6.71 0.00
C GLY A 53 0.87 -5.47 -0.26
N GLY A 54 -0.46 -5.63 -0.21
CA GLY A 54 -1.40 -4.51 -0.33
C GLY A 54 -1.20 -3.46 0.77
N VAL A 55 -1.01 -3.90 2.03
CA VAL A 55 -0.71 -3.00 3.15
C VAL A 55 0.62 -2.28 2.95
N GLU A 56 1.67 -2.99 2.52
CA GLU A 56 2.96 -2.38 2.20
C GLU A 56 2.80 -1.26 1.16
N ARG A 57 2.07 -1.53 0.08
CA ARG A 57 1.85 -0.54 -0.98
C ARG A 57 0.99 0.62 -0.54
N LEU A 58 -0.09 0.39 0.19
CA LEU A 58 -0.96 1.44 0.72
C LEU A 58 -0.20 2.38 1.65
N VAL A 59 0.57 1.84 2.60
CA VAL A 59 1.35 2.68 3.53
C VAL A 59 2.38 3.51 2.79
N LEU A 60 3.11 2.93 1.83
CA LEU A 60 4.13 3.65 1.08
C LEU A 60 3.52 4.74 0.20
N GLU A 61 2.43 4.46 -0.52
CA GLU A 61 1.77 5.43 -1.38
C GLU A 61 1.09 6.55 -0.57
N TRP A 62 0.50 6.20 0.58
CA TRP A 62 -0.04 7.16 1.54
C TRP A 62 1.03 8.14 2.01
N LYS A 63 2.23 7.65 2.37
CA LYS A 63 3.35 8.51 2.76
C LYS A 63 3.77 9.47 1.64
N VAL A 64 3.93 8.96 0.42
CA VAL A 64 4.30 9.80 -0.75
C VAL A 64 3.24 10.86 -1.00
N THR A 65 1.96 10.48 -0.94
CA THR A 65 0.83 11.38 -1.19
C THR A 65 0.71 12.45 -0.11
N HIS A 66 0.82 12.07 1.18
CA HIS A 66 0.82 13.02 2.30
C HIS A 66 2.00 13.99 2.22
N GLY A 67 3.22 13.48 2.02
CA GLY A 67 4.42 14.31 1.88
C GLY A 67 4.29 15.33 0.75
N LYS A 68 3.81 14.90 -0.42
CA LYS A 68 3.53 15.79 -1.56
C LYS A 68 2.58 16.93 -1.19
N TRP A 69 1.50 16.65 -0.46
CA TRP A 69 0.55 17.69 -0.06
C TRP A 69 1.14 18.63 0.99
N MET A 70 1.95 18.12 1.92
CA MET A 70 2.68 18.93 2.89
C MET A 70 3.66 19.88 2.21
N ASP A 71 4.44 19.38 1.24
CA ASP A 71 5.39 20.19 0.48
C ASP A 71 4.68 21.28 -0.32
N LYS A 72 3.53 20.95 -0.90
CA LYS A 72 2.68 21.94 -1.59
C LYS A 72 2.16 23.01 -0.63
N ARG A 73 1.65 22.62 0.54
CA ARG A 73 1.17 23.55 1.58
C ARG A 73 2.28 24.48 2.04
N ASN A 74 3.49 23.95 2.19
CA ASN A 74 4.67 24.68 2.65
C ASN A 74 5.40 25.45 1.52
N ALA A 75 4.90 25.41 0.28
CA ALA A 75 5.50 26.01 -0.91
C ALA A 75 6.95 25.56 -1.20
N VAL A 76 7.31 24.34 -0.79
CA VAL A 76 8.63 23.71 -1.03
C VAL A 76 8.57 22.55 -2.02
N TYR A 77 7.39 22.29 -2.62
CA TYR A 77 7.22 21.21 -3.59
C TYR A 77 8.08 21.42 -4.84
N ASP A 78 9.09 20.56 -5.01
CA ASP A 78 9.87 20.46 -6.23
C ASP A 78 9.44 19.25 -7.06
N LYS A 79 9.16 19.49 -8.35
CA LYS A 79 8.88 18.41 -9.31
C LYS A 79 10.15 17.65 -9.71
N SER A 80 11.33 18.20 -9.44
CA SER A 80 12.63 17.61 -9.81
C SER A 80 13.04 16.44 -8.91
N ASP A 81 12.53 16.37 -7.68
CA ASP A 81 12.75 15.26 -6.72
C ASP A 81 11.98 13.97 -7.07
N ARG A 82 11.40 13.91 -8.27
CA ARG A 82 10.61 12.75 -8.70
C ARG A 82 11.52 11.59 -9.09
N LEU A 83 11.06 10.39 -8.76
CA LEU A 83 11.64 9.15 -9.25
C LEU A 83 11.69 9.16 -10.79
N SER A 84 12.63 8.41 -11.38
CA SER A 84 12.64 8.19 -12.83
C SER A 84 11.26 7.72 -13.30
N ALA A 85 10.80 8.20 -14.46
CA ALA A 85 9.46 7.89 -14.98
C ALA A 85 9.18 6.38 -15.06
N ASP A 86 10.19 5.57 -15.42
CA ASP A 86 10.05 4.11 -15.49
C ASP A 86 9.80 3.47 -14.11
N PHE A 87 10.48 3.98 -13.08
CA PHE A 87 10.31 3.49 -11.72
C PHE A 87 8.98 3.97 -11.12
N GLU A 88 8.58 5.23 -11.34
CA GLU A 88 7.24 5.72 -10.96
C GLU A 88 6.14 4.89 -11.64
N ALA A 89 6.28 4.62 -12.94
CA ALA A 89 5.32 3.80 -13.68
C ALA A 89 5.25 2.36 -13.14
N LEU A 90 6.39 1.75 -12.79
CA LEU A 90 6.39 0.43 -12.15
C LEU A 90 5.65 0.42 -10.81
N LEU A 91 5.88 1.43 -9.96
CA LEU A 91 5.27 1.53 -8.64
C LEU A 91 3.76 1.78 -8.72
N CYS A 92 3.31 2.56 -9.71
CA CYS A 92 1.94 3.03 -9.79
C CYS A 92 1.08 2.26 -10.79
N LYS A 93 1.64 1.56 -11.79
CA LYS A 93 0.88 0.95 -12.89
C LYS A 93 1.09 -0.56 -13.05
N ALA A 94 1.99 -1.18 -12.30
CA ALA A 94 2.15 -2.64 -12.37
C ALA A 94 0.82 -3.38 -12.14
N GLY A 95 0.58 -4.42 -12.94
CA GLY A 95 -0.67 -5.19 -12.95
C GLY A 95 -1.75 -4.64 -13.90
N SER A 96 -1.63 -3.40 -14.37
CA SER A 96 -2.54 -2.84 -15.38
C SER A 96 -2.28 -3.47 -16.75
N ALA A 97 -3.35 -3.76 -17.48
CA ALA A 97 -3.37 -4.19 -18.87
C ALA A 97 -2.69 -3.17 -19.81
N GLU A 98 -2.68 -1.89 -19.45
CA GLU A 98 -1.97 -0.85 -20.20
C GLU A 98 -0.47 -0.78 -19.88
N TYR A 99 -0.03 -1.37 -18.78
CA TYR A 99 1.37 -1.34 -18.37
C TYR A 99 2.22 -2.32 -19.16
N ARG A 100 2.79 -1.83 -20.27
CA ARG A 100 3.62 -2.62 -21.19
C ARG A 100 5.12 -2.58 -20.90
N ASN A 101 5.55 -1.71 -19.98
CA ASN A 101 6.97 -1.47 -19.71
C ASN A 101 7.56 -2.56 -18.80
N LEU A 102 8.04 -3.64 -19.42
CA LEU A 102 8.69 -4.76 -18.73
C LEU A 102 10.22 -4.60 -18.62
N ALA A 103 10.75 -3.41 -18.91
CA ALA A 103 12.16 -3.13 -18.70
C ALA A 103 12.43 -2.91 -17.21
N ARG A 104 13.37 -3.67 -16.65
CA ARG A 104 13.83 -3.47 -15.28
C ARG A 104 14.56 -2.13 -15.19
N PRO A 105 14.18 -1.23 -14.26
CA PRO A 105 14.92 0.01 -14.04
C PRO A 105 16.40 -0.24 -13.72
N GLU A 106 17.27 0.68 -14.14
CA GLU A 106 18.71 0.59 -13.91
C GLU A 106 19.04 0.52 -12.42
N GLY A 107 20.04 -0.30 -12.05
CA GLY A 107 20.44 -0.51 -10.65
C GLY A 107 19.45 -1.30 -9.77
N MET A 108 18.26 -1.64 -10.27
CA MET A 108 17.28 -2.41 -9.50
C MET A 108 17.62 -3.91 -9.48
N LEU A 109 17.55 -4.50 -8.28
CA LEU A 109 17.67 -5.95 -8.12
C LEU A 109 16.50 -6.68 -8.79
N LEU A 110 16.78 -7.76 -9.53
CA LEU A 110 15.77 -8.55 -10.25
C LEU A 110 14.63 -9.04 -9.33
N ILE A 111 14.94 -9.44 -8.10
CA ILE A 111 13.93 -9.91 -7.14
C ILE A 111 12.98 -8.79 -6.71
N LYS A 112 13.50 -7.57 -6.51
CA LYS A 112 12.66 -6.41 -6.18
C LYS A 112 11.75 -6.06 -7.35
N TYR A 113 12.32 -6.06 -8.56
CA TYR A 113 11.58 -5.81 -9.78
C TYR A 113 10.42 -6.81 -9.96
N LYS A 114 10.69 -8.11 -9.82
CA LYS A 114 9.64 -9.15 -9.90
C LYS A 114 8.57 -8.98 -8.83
N ASN A 115 8.95 -8.64 -7.60
CA ASN A 115 7.96 -8.40 -6.54
C ASN A 115 7.03 -7.22 -6.88
N LEU A 116 7.57 -6.13 -7.41
CA LEU A 116 6.78 -4.97 -7.85
C LEU A 116 5.83 -5.29 -9.01
N LEU A 117 6.23 -6.18 -9.91
CA LEU A 117 5.38 -6.65 -11.00
C LEU A 117 4.25 -7.59 -10.56
N THR A 118 4.43 -8.33 -9.47
CA THR A 118 3.49 -9.39 -9.05
C THR A 118 2.90 -9.11 -7.68
N TYR A 119 3.60 -9.48 -6.62
CA TYR A 119 3.11 -9.45 -5.23
C TYR A 119 2.78 -8.07 -4.69
N LEU A 120 3.30 -7.02 -5.33
CA LEU A 120 3.18 -5.63 -4.94
C LEU A 120 2.57 -4.76 -6.05
N ALA A 121 1.98 -5.40 -7.07
CA ALA A 121 1.27 -4.71 -8.13
C ALA A 121 0.03 -4.01 -7.56
N PRO A 122 -0.18 -2.70 -7.80
CA PRO A 122 -1.38 -2.01 -7.34
C PRO A 122 -2.63 -2.33 -8.15
N TYR A 123 -2.50 -2.92 -9.33
CA TYR A 123 -3.62 -3.29 -10.19
C TYR A 123 -3.84 -4.80 -10.23
N GLU A 124 -5.11 -5.18 -10.38
CA GLU A 124 -5.54 -6.51 -10.80
C GLU A 124 -6.35 -6.37 -12.09
N SER A 125 -5.98 -7.14 -13.10
CA SER A 125 -6.61 -7.13 -14.42
C SER A 125 -6.76 -8.54 -14.99
N ASP A 126 -7.69 -8.71 -15.93
CA ASP A 126 -7.87 -9.96 -16.69
C ASP A 126 -6.89 -10.09 -17.87
N GLY A 127 -5.90 -9.20 -17.94
CA GLY A 127 -4.88 -9.17 -19.00
C GLY A 127 -5.15 -8.14 -20.10
N PRO A 128 -4.45 -8.23 -21.24
CA PRO A 128 -4.46 -7.20 -22.28
C PRO A 128 -5.87 -6.87 -22.79
N GLY A 129 -6.23 -5.58 -22.76
CA GLY A 129 -7.53 -5.08 -23.21
C GLY A 129 -8.60 -5.01 -22.12
N ASP A 130 -8.27 -5.37 -20.88
CA ASP A 130 -9.17 -5.17 -19.74
C ASP A 130 -9.43 -3.68 -19.50
N SER A 131 -10.69 -3.27 -19.55
CA SER A 131 -11.15 -1.91 -19.28
C SER A 131 -11.79 -1.73 -17.91
N GLN A 132 -11.89 -2.81 -17.12
CA GLN A 132 -12.53 -2.82 -15.80
C GLN A 132 -11.56 -3.29 -14.73
N GLU A 133 -10.37 -2.70 -14.71
CA GLU A 133 -9.30 -3.06 -13.78
C GLU A 133 -9.66 -2.66 -12.35
N TRP A 134 -9.15 -3.43 -11.39
CA TRP A 134 -9.20 -3.05 -9.98
C TRP A 134 -7.89 -2.37 -9.58
N ASN A 135 -7.96 -1.27 -8.82
CA ASN A 135 -6.79 -0.51 -8.39
C ASN A 135 -6.82 -0.27 -6.87
N LEU A 136 -5.82 -0.81 -6.19
CA LEU A 136 -5.63 -0.71 -4.74
C LEU A 136 -5.68 0.73 -4.22
N PHE A 137 -4.98 1.65 -4.88
CA PHE A 137 -4.90 3.04 -4.45
C PHE A 137 -6.23 3.77 -4.70
N ALA A 138 -6.87 3.55 -5.84
CA ALA A 138 -8.14 4.19 -6.15
C ALA A 138 -9.25 3.81 -5.15
N ILE A 139 -9.21 2.59 -4.62
CA ILE A 139 -10.24 2.08 -3.69
C ILE A 139 -10.02 2.58 -2.26
N TYR A 140 -8.78 2.56 -1.77
CA TYR A 140 -8.50 2.76 -0.35
C TYR A 140 -7.84 4.10 -0.01
N LEU A 141 -7.05 4.67 -0.92
CA LEU A 141 -6.25 5.86 -0.62
C LEU A 141 -7.05 7.14 -0.87
N ASP A 142 -7.17 7.96 0.17
CA ASP A 142 -7.59 9.35 0.01
C ASP A 142 -6.40 10.18 -0.49
N SER A 143 -6.48 10.63 -1.74
CA SER A 143 -5.43 11.39 -2.41
C SER A 143 -5.71 12.89 -2.47
N THR A 144 -6.77 13.34 -1.80
CA THR A 144 -7.18 14.74 -1.74
C THR A 144 -6.28 15.55 -0.78
N PRO A 145 -6.14 16.87 -0.96
CA PRO A 145 -5.39 17.70 -0.01
C PRO A 145 -6.04 17.74 1.38
N GLU A 146 -7.36 17.58 1.48
CA GLU A 146 -8.13 17.55 2.74
C GLU A 146 -7.74 16.36 3.63
N ALA A 147 -7.13 15.32 3.05
CA ALA A 147 -6.58 14.19 3.80
C ALA A 147 -5.55 14.63 4.87
N LEU A 148 -4.85 15.75 4.66
CA LEU A 148 -3.89 16.30 5.65
C LEU A 148 -4.55 16.78 6.94
N ASP A 149 -5.83 17.15 6.88
CA ASP A 149 -6.58 17.68 8.03
C ASP A 149 -7.15 16.55 8.89
N ASN A 150 -7.12 15.31 8.39
CA ASN A 150 -7.59 14.13 9.10
C ASN A 150 -6.40 13.30 9.62
N PRO A 151 -6.14 13.28 10.94
CA PRO A 151 -5.03 12.54 11.51
C PRO A 151 -5.19 11.01 11.42
N HIS A 152 -6.39 10.52 11.08
CA HIS A 152 -6.73 9.09 11.09
C HIS A 152 -6.82 8.46 9.69
N THR A 153 -6.35 9.15 8.64
CA THR A 153 -6.45 8.63 7.26
C THR A 153 -5.77 7.27 7.09
N LEU A 154 -4.64 7.05 7.76
CA LEU A 154 -3.89 5.81 7.64
C LEU A 154 -4.61 4.63 8.32
N SER A 155 -5.06 4.77 9.58
CA SER A 155 -5.77 3.68 10.26
C SER A 155 -7.13 3.39 9.63
N ILE A 156 -7.87 4.41 9.18
CA ILE A 156 -9.14 4.22 8.46
C ILE A 156 -8.91 3.46 7.15
N MET A 157 -7.91 3.87 6.36
CA MET A 157 -7.54 3.18 5.11
C MET A 157 -7.20 1.70 5.37
N LEU A 158 -6.34 1.43 6.37
CA LEU A 158 -5.92 0.08 6.70
C LEU A 158 -7.06 -0.78 7.25
N GLN A 159 -7.97 -0.21 8.04
CA GLN A 159 -9.14 -0.91 8.56
C GLN A 159 -10.10 -1.31 7.43
N ARG A 160 -10.33 -0.41 6.45
CA ARG A 160 -11.14 -0.71 5.26
C ARG A 160 -10.53 -1.86 4.46
N TRP A 161 -9.23 -1.78 4.17
CA TRP A 161 -8.51 -2.85 3.48
C TRP A 161 -8.60 -4.18 4.24
N GLN A 162 -8.41 -4.15 5.56
CA GLN A 162 -8.46 -5.35 6.40
C GLN A 162 -9.85 -6.01 6.39
N ASN A 163 -10.92 -5.21 6.42
CA ASN A 163 -12.29 -5.73 6.36
C ASN A 163 -12.56 -6.41 5.02
N ASP A 164 -12.16 -5.79 3.92
CA ASP A 164 -12.36 -6.34 2.58
C ASP A 164 -11.50 -7.59 2.34
N ALA A 165 -10.24 -7.58 2.80
CA ALA A 165 -9.36 -8.74 2.72
C ALA A 165 -9.87 -9.92 3.55
N ALA A 166 -10.40 -9.66 4.75
CA ALA A 166 -11.04 -10.67 5.58
C ALA A 166 -12.30 -11.25 4.91
N LEU A 167 -13.03 -10.44 4.14
CA LEU A 167 -14.19 -10.88 3.38
C LEU A 167 -13.80 -11.70 2.15
N ALA A 168 -12.77 -11.27 1.42
CA ALA A 168 -12.23 -11.96 0.24
C ALA A 168 -11.65 -13.34 0.58
N GLY A 169 -10.97 -13.44 1.73
CA GLY A 169 -10.30 -14.67 2.16
C GLY A 169 -11.20 -15.76 2.76
N LYS A 170 -12.48 -15.48 3.04
CA LYS A 170 -13.41 -16.48 3.56
C LYS A 170 -13.90 -17.44 2.48
N GLU A 171 -14.21 -18.67 2.86
CA GLU A 171 -14.94 -19.59 1.97
C GLU A 171 -16.43 -19.22 1.93
N GLU A 172 -17.13 -19.57 0.84
CA GLU A 172 -18.55 -19.20 0.67
C GLU A 172 -19.45 -19.74 1.79
N HIS A 173 -19.11 -20.91 2.33
CA HIS A 173 -19.86 -21.53 3.43
C HIS A 173 -19.65 -20.83 4.79
N GLU A 174 -18.62 -19.98 4.92
CA GLU A 174 -18.33 -19.18 6.11
C GLU A 174 -19.03 -17.80 6.10
N LEU A 175 -19.72 -17.48 5.00
CA LEU A 175 -20.42 -16.22 4.81
C LEU A 175 -21.93 -16.42 5.01
N ASP A 176 -22.52 -15.52 5.79
CA ASP A 176 -23.97 -15.33 5.78
C ASP A 176 -24.42 -14.60 4.49
N GLU A 177 -25.72 -14.45 4.27
CA GLU A 177 -26.24 -13.81 3.05
C GLU A 177 -25.76 -12.36 2.88
N ALA A 178 -25.59 -11.63 4.00
CA ALA A 178 -25.04 -10.29 3.97
C ALA A 178 -23.56 -10.28 3.54
N GLY A 179 -22.75 -11.22 4.04
CA GLY A 179 -21.36 -11.40 3.66
C GLY A 179 -21.20 -11.83 2.20
N LYS A 180 -22.07 -12.72 1.70
CA LYS A 180 -22.07 -13.10 0.27
C LYS A 180 -22.37 -11.91 -0.62
N GLU A 181 -23.37 -11.11 -0.27
CA GLU A 181 -23.72 -9.90 -1.02
C GLU A 181 -22.59 -8.86 -0.96
N ALA A 182 -22.00 -8.61 0.21
CA ALA A 182 -20.86 -7.71 0.34
C ALA A 182 -19.66 -8.18 -0.49
N ARG A 183 -19.39 -9.50 -0.55
CA ARG A 183 -18.31 -10.05 -1.37
C ARG A 183 -18.59 -9.92 -2.87
N ARG A 184 -19.84 -10.08 -3.28
CA ARG A 184 -20.25 -9.81 -4.69
C ARG A 184 -20.05 -8.35 -5.06
N GLN A 185 -20.36 -7.43 -4.15
CA GLN A 185 -20.12 -5.99 -4.34
C GLN A 185 -18.64 -5.63 -4.40
N LEU A 186 -17.79 -6.35 -3.66
CA LEU A 186 -16.33 -6.22 -3.74
C LEU A 186 -15.82 -6.59 -5.14
N GLY A 187 -16.42 -7.62 -5.75
CA GLY A 187 -16.16 -8.04 -7.13
C GLY A 187 -14.95 -8.98 -7.27
N ASP A 188 -14.95 -9.78 -8.34
CA ASP A 188 -14.01 -10.89 -8.49
C ASP A 188 -12.54 -10.45 -8.53
N LYS A 189 -12.24 -9.32 -9.17
CA LYS A 189 -10.86 -8.78 -9.22
C LYS A 189 -10.36 -8.36 -7.85
N ALA A 190 -11.16 -7.66 -7.08
CA ALA A 190 -10.82 -7.31 -5.71
C ALA A 190 -10.58 -8.57 -4.87
N VAL A 191 -11.43 -9.59 -5.02
CA VAL A 191 -11.28 -10.87 -4.30
C VAL A 191 -10.00 -11.61 -4.68
N ARG A 192 -9.52 -11.52 -5.94
CA ARG A 192 -8.23 -12.10 -6.35
C ARG A 192 -7.03 -11.30 -5.87
N ALA A 193 -7.18 -9.98 -5.77
CA ALA A 193 -6.11 -9.06 -5.42
C ALA A 193 -5.80 -9.01 -3.90
N LEU A 194 -6.80 -9.28 -3.07
CA LEU A 194 -6.76 -9.18 -1.61
C LEU A 194 -6.40 -10.51 -0.93
#